data_AF-G3IXF3-F1
#
_entry.id   AF-G3IXF3-F1
#
_cell.length_a   1.000
_cell.length_b   1.000
_cell.length_c   1.000
_cell.angle_alpha   90.00
_cell.angle_beta   90.00
_cell.angle_gamma   90.00
#
_symmetry.space_group_name_H-M   'P 1'
#
loop_
_entity.id
_entity.type
_entity.pdbx_description
1 polymer ?
#
loop_
_entity_poly.entity_id
_entity_poly.type
_entity_poly.pdbx_seq_one_letter_code
_entity_poly.pdbx_strand_id
1 'polypeptide(L)'
;MVKSELCINLWYCFDKESGFVDAIAGRGYFLSGTDDQKTAMLKALAASDYLNAQWQPVPERYQSKLVNTPTNETTSFSGVIHATDIDMLGMDLFEEVFKQIESVNQAYAPIKNTGTVKVPDEPLYVITPVENSKGIIKIITG
;
A
#
# COMPACT_ATOMS: atom_id res chain seq x y z
N MET A 1 12.06 25.82 -12.33
CA MET A 1 12.63 24.47 -12.07
C MET A 1 11.52 23.64 -11.46
N VAL A 2 11.18 22.48 -12.03
CA VAL A 2 10.14 21.61 -11.45
C VAL A 2 10.75 20.95 -10.23
N LYS A 3 10.21 21.25 -9.05
CA LYS A 3 10.70 20.75 -7.77
C LYS A 3 10.40 19.25 -7.67
N SER A 4 11.35 18.46 -7.17
CA SER A 4 11.08 17.05 -6.86
C SER A 4 10.21 16.94 -5.61
N GLU A 5 9.31 15.96 -5.59
CA GLU A 5 8.47 15.65 -4.45
C GLU A 5 8.37 14.15 -4.22
N LEU A 6 7.94 13.75 -3.03
CA LEU A 6 7.77 12.36 -2.65
C LEU A 6 6.42 11.84 -3.18
N CYS A 7 6.48 10.95 -4.16
CA CYS A 7 5.33 10.21 -4.70
C CYS A 7 5.36 8.75 -4.20
N ILE A 8 4.23 8.07 -4.19
CA ILE A 8 4.11 6.76 -3.52
C ILE A 8 3.41 5.73 -4.40
N ASN A 9 3.97 4.52 -4.48
CA ASN A 9 3.19 3.35 -4.87
C ASN A 9 2.76 2.61 -3.61
N LEU A 10 1.49 2.21 -3.58
CA LEU A 10 0.87 1.41 -2.54
C LEU A 10 0.36 0.11 -3.16
N TRP A 11 0.42 -0.97 -2.40
CA TRP A 11 -0.07 -2.28 -2.81
C TRP A 11 -0.84 -2.92 -1.67
N TYR A 12 -1.88 -3.66 -2.02
CA TYR A 12 -2.54 -4.60 -1.12
C TYR A 12 -2.52 -5.98 -1.77
N CYS A 13 -2.25 -7.01 -0.97
CA CYS A 13 -2.29 -8.38 -1.42
C CYS A 13 -3.60 -9.00 -0.98
N PHE A 14 -4.37 -9.51 -1.93
CA PHE A 14 -5.62 -10.19 -1.62
C PHE A 14 -5.59 -11.64 -2.10
N ASP A 15 -6.17 -12.52 -1.30
CA ASP A 15 -6.40 -13.89 -1.70
C ASP A 15 -7.62 -13.98 -2.63
N LYS A 16 -7.42 -14.53 -3.83
CA LYS A 16 -8.48 -14.56 -4.86
C LYS A 16 -9.69 -15.40 -4.45
N GLU A 17 -9.47 -16.47 -3.68
CA GLU A 17 -10.52 -17.42 -3.33
C GLU A 17 -11.45 -16.85 -2.26
N SER A 18 -10.88 -16.10 -1.30
CA SER A 18 -11.60 -15.55 -0.15
C SER A 18 -11.96 -14.06 -0.28
N GLY A 19 -11.27 -13.31 -1.16
CA GLY A 19 -11.48 -11.87 -1.36
C GLY A 19 -10.91 -10.99 -0.25
N PHE A 20 -10.16 -11.58 0.69
CA PHE A 20 -9.58 -10.88 1.82
C PHE A 20 -8.17 -10.38 1.55
N VAL A 21 -7.85 -9.23 2.13
CA VAL A 21 -6.53 -8.61 2.16
C VAL A 21 -5.92 -8.84 3.54
N ASP A 22 -4.73 -9.43 3.57
CA ASP A 22 -3.97 -9.71 4.79
C ASP A 22 -2.61 -9.00 4.84
N ALA A 23 -2.14 -8.48 3.71
CA ALA A 23 -0.87 -7.78 3.60
C ALA A 23 -0.97 -6.50 2.77
N ILE A 24 -0.24 -5.48 3.19
CA ILE A 24 -0.11 -4.19 2.51
C ILE A 24 1.36 -3.81 2.39
N ALA A 25 1.69 -2.99 1.40
CA ALA A 25 3.05 -2.50 1.18
C ALA A 25 3.04 -1.12 0.54
N GLY A 26 4.19 -0.45 0.58
CA GLY A 26 4.38 0.81 -0.14
C GLY A 26 5.84 1.13 -0.37
N ARG A 27 6.08 2.00 -1.36
CA ARG A 27 7.41 2.50 -1.70
C ARG A 27 7.33 3.94 -2.18
N GLY A 28 8.21 4.79 -1.62
CA GLY A 28 8.31 6.19 -1.98
C GLY A 28 9.36 6.45 -3.06
N TYR A 29 9.10 7.43 -3.93
CA TYR A 29 9.97 7.88 -5.00
C TYR A 29 10.03 9.41 -5.02
N PHE A 30 11.23 9.97 -5.04
CA PHE A 30 11.39 11.41 -5.30
C PHE A 30 11.35 11.67 -6.80
N LEU A 31 10.21 12.14 -7.30
CA LEU A 31 9.97 12.36 -8.73
C LEU A 31 9.88 13.85 -9.04
N SER A 32 10.24 14.21 -10.28
CA SER A 32 10.07 15.57 -10.83
C SER A 32 9.40 15.48 -12.20
N GLY A 33 8.71 16.53 -12.60
CA GLY A 33 7.90 16.55 -13.81
C GLY A 33 6.45 16.94 -13.50
N THR A 34 5.59 16.87 -14.51
CA THR A 34 4.15 17.10 -14.34
C THR A 34 3.49 15.94 -13.59
N ASP A 35 2.28 16.14 -13.06
CA ASP A 35 1.50 15.08 -12.41
C ASP A 35 1.26 13.89 -13.33
N ASP A 36 1.01 14.13 -14.63
CA ASP A 36 0.86 13.06 -15.61
C ASP A 36 2.14 12.23 -15.78
N GLN A 37 3.31 12.89 -15.83
CA GLN A 37 4.60 12.21 -15.95
C GLN A 37 4.92 11.39 -14.69
N LYS A 38 4.68 11.97 -13.50
CA LYS A 38 4.87 11.28 -12.22
C LYS A 38 3.91 10.09 -12.10
N THR A 39 2.65 10.25 -12.48
CA THR A 39 1.63 9.18 -12.45
C THR A 39 1.98 8.05 -13.42
N ALA A 40 2.43 8.37 -14.64
CA ALA A 40 2.87 7.38 -15.61
C ALA A 40 4.07 6.57 -15.07
N MET A 41 5.03 7.24 -14.42
CA MET A 41 6.16 6.59 -13.77
C MET A 41 5.70 5.68 -12.62
N LEU A 42 4.81 6.16 -11.74
CA LEU A 42 4.25 5.37 -10.64
C LEU A 42 3.60 4.09 -11.16
N LYS A 43 2.74 4.18 -12.18
CA LYS A 43 2.10 3.01 -12.81
C LYS A 43 3.11 2.03 -13.40
N ALA A 44 4.14 2.52 -14.10
CA ALA A 44 5.17 1.67 -14.68
C ALA A 44 5.97 0.91 -13.61
N LEU A 45 6.34 1.59 -12.51
CA LEU A 45 7.07 0.98 -11.40
C LEU A 45 6.19 0.02 -10.59
N ALA A 46 4.90 0.35 -10.43
CA ALA A 46 3.95 -0.44 -9.65
C ALA A 46 3.86 -1.90 -10.12
N ALA A 47 4.04 -2.13 -11.43
CA ALA A 47 4.00 -3.44 -12.09
C ALA A 47 5.02 -4.46 -11.57
N SER A 48 6.11 -4.03 -10.92
CA SER A 48 7.19 -4.94 -10.50
C SER A 48 7.78 -4.62 -9.13
N ASP A 49 7.78 -3.35 -8.72
CA ASP A 49 8.45 -2.94 -7.48
C ASP A 49 7.76 -3.47 -6.20
N TYR A 50 6.55 -4.01 -6.30
CA TYR A 50 5.91 -4.72 -5.19
C TYR A 50 6.74 -5.92 -4.70
N LEU A 51 7.59 -6.50 -5.56
CA LEU A 51 8.52 -7.57 -5.18
C LEU A 51 9.69 -7.07 -4.31
N ASN A 52 10.01 -5.78 -4.41
CA ASN A 52 11.08 -5.13 -3.65
C ASN A 52 10.54 -4.28 -2.49
N ALA A 53 9.22 -4.22 -2.33
CA ALA A 53 8.58 -3.49 -1.25
C ALA A 53 8.58 -4.32 0.05
N GLN A 54 8.63 -3.64 1.18
CA GLN A 54 8.47 -4.30 2.48
C GLN A 54 6.99 -4.51 2.76
N TRP A 55 6.55 -5.76 2.72
CA TRP A 55 5.19 -6.14 3.08
C TRP A 55 5.00 -6.14 4.60
N GLN A 56 3.86 -5.63 5.02
CA GLN A 56 3.43 -5.55 6.41
C GLN A 56 2.04 -6.19 6.52
N PRO A 57 1.71 -6.85 7.65
CA PRO A 57 0.35 -7.33 7.87
C PRO A 57 -0.62 -6.14 7.93
N VAL A 58 -1.88 -6.36 7.59
CA VAL A 58 -2.94 -5.39 7.86
C VAL A 58 -3.01 -5.16 9.38
N PRO A 59 -3.12 -3.91 9.86
CA PRO A 59 -3.13 -3.63 11.30
C PRO A 59 -4.29 -4.31 12.04
N GLU A 60 -4.02 -4.83 13.24
CA GLU A 60 -5.00 -5.61 14.04
C GLU A 60 -6.27 -4.84 14.42
N ARG A 61 -6.23 -3.49 14.36
CA ARG A 61 -7.40 -2.62 14.57
C ARG A 61 -8.48 -2.81 13.51
N TYR A 62 -8.13 -3.31 12.33
CA TYR A 62 -9.08 -3.63 11.28
C TYR A 62 -9.58 -5.06 11.46
N GLN A 63 -10.90 -5.22 11.40
CA GLN A 63 -11.57 -6.49 11.64
C GLN A 63 -12.61 -6.79 10.57
N SER A 64 -12.60 -8.02 10.09
CA SER A 64 -13.63 -8.56 9.20
C SER A 64 -14.53 -9.55 9.94
N LYS A 65 -15.81 -9.59 9.59
CA LYS A 65 -16.79 -10.54 10.13
C LYS A 65 -17.29 -11.45 9.02
N LEU A 66 -17.16 -12.75 9.23
CA LEU A 66 -17.79 -13.78 8.40
C LEU A 66 -19.07 -14.26 9.10
N VAL A 67 -20.19 -14.15 8.41
CA VAL A 67 -21.49 -14.64 8.89
C VAL A 67 -21.81 -15.94 8.18
N ASN A 68 -21.94 -17.02 8.95
CA ASN A 68 -22.41 -18.31 8.45
C ASN A 68 -23.92 -18.23 8.26
N THR A 69 -24.39 -18.17 7.01
CA THR A 69 -25.82 -17.97 6.72
C THR A 69 -26.73 -19.12 7.19
N PRO A 70 -26.32 -20.41 7.15
CA PRO A 70 -27.07 -21.48 7.80
C PRO A 70 -27.23 -21.37 9.32
N THR A 71 -26.20 -20.95 10.06
CA THR A 71 -26.20 -21.00 11.55
C THR A 71 -26.38 -19.62 12.21
N ASN A 72 -26.31 -18.53 11.43
CA ASN A 72 -26.16 -17.14 11.90
C ASN A 72 -24.97 -16.91 12.85
N GLU A 73 -24.03 -17.85 12.92
CA GLU A 73 -22.80 -17.68 13.69
C GLU A 73 -21.89 -16.67 13.00
N THR A 74 -21.32 -15.76 13.79
CA THR A 74 -20.39 -14.75 13.30
C THR A 74 -19.01 -15.05 13.84
N THR A 75 -18.03 -15.16 12.92
CA THR A 75 -16.62 -15.26 13.27
C THR A 75 -15.92 -13.96 12.89
N SER A 76 -15.16 -13.38 13.82
CA SER A 76 -14.38 -12.16 13.58
C SER A 76 -12.90 -12.50 13.40
N PHE A 77 -12.25 -11.81 12.48
CA PHE A 77 -10.83 -11.93 12.20
C PHE A 77 -10.18 -10.55 12.27
N SER A 78 -9.10 -10.41 13.04
CA SER A 78 -8.31 -9.18 13.12
C SER A 78 -7.17 -9.21 12.12
N GLY A 79 -6.72 -8.03 11.67
CA GLY A 79 -5.61 -7.92 10.72
C GLY A 79 -5.97 -8.42 9.33
N VAL A 80 -7.25 -8.28 8.95
CA VAL A 80 -7.77 -8.65 7.65
C VAL A 80 -8.97 -7.78 7.29
N ILE A 81 -9.04 -7.35 6.03
CA ILE A 81 -10.15 -6.56 5.47
C ILE A 81 -10.66 -7.21 4.20
N HIS A 82 -11.91 -6.97 3.82
CA HIS A 82 -12.37 -7.39 2.50
C HIS A 82 -11.82 -6.41 1.44
N ALA A 83 -11.48 -6.89 0.24
CA ALA A 83 -10.88 -6.04 -0.79
C ALA A 83 -11.77 -4.86 -1.21
N THR A 84 -13.09 -4.95 -1.02
CA THR A 84 -14.04 -3.84 -1.28
C THR A 84 -13.91 -2.69 -0.29
N ASP A 85 -13.31 -2.92 0.88
CA ASP A 85 -13.17 -1.90 1.92
C ASP A 85 -11.96 -0.99 1.66
N ILE A 86 -11.10 -1.32 0.67
CA ILE A 86 -9.89 -0.56 0.33
C ILE A 86 -10.22 0.90 0.01
N ASP A 87 -11.25 1.16 -0.80
CA ASP A 87 -11.61 2.53 -1.18
C ASP A 87 -12.19 3.33 -0.01
N MET A 88 -12.90 2.66 0.91
CA MET A 88 -13.46 3.28 2.11
C MET A 88 -12.38 3.61 3.14
N LEU A 89 -11.43 2.71 3.36
CA LEU A 89 -10.34 2.89 4.31
C LEU A 89 -9.25 3.82 3.76
N GLY A 90 -9.04 3.80 2.44
CA GLY A 90 -8.11 4.66 1.73
C GLY A 90 -6.72 4.69 2.35
N MET A 91 -6.22 5.91 2.58
CA MET A 91 -4.87 6.17 3.09
C MET A 91 -4.68 5.74 4.55
N ASP A 92 -5.74 5.67 5.36
CA ASP A 92 -5.64 5.33 6.79
C ASP A 92 -5.14 3.90 7.01
N LEU A 93 -5.45 3.00 6.05
CA LEU A 93 -4.95 1.64 6.03
C LEU A 93 -3.41 1.60 5.97
N PHE A 94 -2.78 2.59 5.35
CA PHE A 94 -1.36 2.64 5.03
C PHE A 94 -0.54 3.52 5.98
N GLU A 95 -1.09 3.98 7.10
CA GLU A 95 -0.38 4.86 8.04
C GLU A 95 0.99 4.29 8.49
N GLU A 96 1.03 3.00 8.80
CA GLU A 96 2.27 2.31 9.22
C GLU A 96 3.25 2.12 8.04
N VAL A 97 2.72 1.94 6.83
CA VAL A 97 3.51 1.92 5.60
C VAL A 97 4.14 3.29 5.35
N PHE A 98 3.44 4.39 5.58
CA PHE A 98 4.03 5.74 5.47
C PHE A 98 5.15 5.97 6.46
N LYS A 99 4.96 5.59 7.74
CA LYS A 99 6.02 5.67 8.75
C LYS A 99 7.27 4.87 8.34
N GLN A 100 7.08 3.72 7.72
CA GLN A 100 8.16 2.90 7.19
C GLN A 100 8.86 3.56 5.99
N ILE A 101 8.12 4.15 5.04
CA ILE A 101 8.68 4.92 3.92
C ILE A 101 9.51 6.10 4.43
N GLU A 102 9.00 6.87 5.40
CA GLU A 102 9.73 7.97 6.02
C GLU A 102 11.03 7.50 6.66
N SER A 103 10.98 6.40 7.43
CA SER A 103 12.15 5.82 8.09
C SER A 103 13.22 5.38 7.07
N VAL A 104 12.82 4.66 6.02
CA VAL A 104 13.72 4.19 4.96
C VAL A 104 14.35 5.36 4.23
N ASN A 105 13.56 6.36 3.83
CA ASN A 105 14.08 7.52 3.11
C ASN A 105 15.01 8.37 3.98
N GLN A 106 14.70 8.48 5.28
CA GLN A 106 15.57 9.18 6.23
C GLN A 106 16.93 8.50 6.38
N ALA A 107 16.99 7.16 6.29
CA ALA A 107 18.23 6.41 6.33
C ALA A 107 19.11 6.63 5.08
N TYR A 108 18.51 6.95 3.93
CA TYR A 108 19.22 7.28 2.70
C TYR A 108 19.67 8.74 2.59
N ALA A 109 19.26 9.61 3.53
CA ALA A 109 19.69 11.01 3.52
C ALA A 109 21.22 11.10 3.66
N PRO A 110 21.93 11.75 2.71
CA PRO A 110 23.39 11.74 2.68
C PRO A 110 24.02 12.48 3.87
N ILE A 111 23.27 13.41 4.47
CA ILE A 111 23.70 14.19 5.62
C ILE A 111 22.80 13.83 6.80
N LYS A 112 23.42 13.31 7.86
CA LYS A 112 22.72 13.07 9.14
C LYS A 112 22.25 14.42 9.69
N ASN A 113 21.00 14.52 10.13
CA ASN A 113 20.32 15.73 10.63
C ASN A 113 19.85 16.74 9.56
N THR A 114 19.70 16.35 8.29
CA THR A 114 18.86 17.14 7.36
C THR A 114 17.40 17.13 7.82
N GLY A 115 16.59 18.06 7.28
CA GLY A 115 15.15 18.08 7.51
C GLY A 115 14.53 16.70 7.34
N THR A 116 13.57 16.38 8.22
CA THR A 116 12.90 15.08 8.26
C THR A 116 12.23 14.79 6.92
N VAL A 117 12.49 13.62 6.34
CA VAL A 117 11.69 13.14 5.21
C VAL A 117 10.31 12.78 5.72
N LYS A 118 9.29 13.47 5.21
CA LYS A 118 7.88 13.25 5.56
C LYS A 118 7.06 12.93 4.33
N VAL A 119 6.13 11.99 4.48
CA VAL A 119 5.07 11.81 3.50
C VAL A 119 4.18 13.06 3.54
N PRO A 120 3.91 13.72 2.40
CA PRO A 120 2.97 14.84 2.34
C PRO A 120 1.57 14.42 2.80
N ASP A 121 0.77 15.36 3.31
CA ASP A 121 -0.63 15.09 3.70
C ASP A 121 -1.48 14.61 2.50
N GLU A 122 -1.20 15.17 1.32
CA GLU A 122 -1.82 14.79 0.04
C GLU A 122 -0.73 14.33 -0.96
N PRO A 123 -0.18 13.11 -0.80
CA PRO A 123 0.85 12.64 -1.72
C PRO A 123 0.22 12.25 -3.06
N LEU A 124 0.96 12.41 -4.16
CA LEU A 124 0.61 11.74 -5.40
C LEU A 124 0.88 10.24 -5.24
N TYR A 125 -0.15 9.41 -5.39
CA TYR A 125 -0.02 7.96 -5.21
C TYR A 125 -0.78 7.14 -6.25
N VAL A 126 -0.40 5.87 -6.37
CA VAL A 126 -1.17 4.82 -7.06
C VAL A 126 -1.29 3.62 -6.14
N ILE A 127 -2.53 3.12 -5.94
CA ILE A 127 -2.79 1.85 -5.26
C ILE A 127 -2.94 0.77 -6.33
N THR A 128 -2.19 -0.33 -6.21
CA THR A 128 -2.28 -1.44 -7.16
C THR A 128 -2.56 -2.77 -6.46
N PRO A 129 -3.63 -3.49 -6.83
CA PRO A 129 -3.90 -4.83 -6.31
C PRO A 129 -2.85 -5.86 -6.72
N VAL A 130 -2.46 -6.70 -5.76
CA VAL A 130 -1.67 -7.91 -5.98
C VAL A 130 -2.52 -9.11 -5.60
N GLU A 131 -2.80 -9.99 -6.55
CA GLU A 131 -3.52 -11.24 -6.31
C GLU A 131 -2.54 -12.30 -5.78
N ASN A 132 -2.87 -12.92 -4.65
CA ASN A 132 -2.28 -14.18 -4.21
C ASN A 132 -3.21 -15.33 -4.62
N SER A 133 -2.65 -16.29 -5.36
CA SER A 133 -3.32 -17.54 -5.69
C SER A 133 -2.37 -18.70 -5.42
N LYS A 134 -2.63 -19.45 -4.35
CA LYS A 134 -1.83 -20.64 -3.95
C LYS A 134 -0.34 -20.33 -3.75
N GLY A 135 -0.03 -19.15 -3.18
CA GLY A 135 1.33 -18.70 -2.93
C GLY A 135 2.01 -18.06 -4.15
N ILE A 136 1.32 -17.98 -5.28
CA ILE A 136 1.79 -17.24 -6.45
C ILE A 136 1.15 -15.85 -6.41
N ILE A 137 2.00 -14.83 -6.30
CA ILE A 137 1.60 -13.43 -6.35
C ILE A 137 1.69 -12.90 -7.78
N LYS A 138 0.68 -12.16 -8.22
CA LYS A 138 0.68 -11.46 -9.51
C LYS A 138 -0.05 -10.14 -9.39
N ILE A 139 0.39 -9.15 -10.12
CA ILE A 139 -0.30 -7.86 -10.16
C ILE A 139 -1.57 -7.97 -11.01
N ILE A 140 -2.61 -7.27 -10.61
CA ILE A 140 -3.78 -7.05 -11.47
C ILE A 140 -3.64 -5.65 -12.06
N THR A 141 -3.21 -5.58 -13.31
CA THR A 141 -3.30 -4.35 -14.10
C THR A 141 -4.71 -4.23 -14.66
N GLY A 142 -5.40 -3.14 -14.32
CA GLY A 142 -6.59 -2.69 -15.05
C GLY A 142 -6.25 -2.05 -16.39
#